data_AF-A0A9P4UUS1-F1
#
_entry.id   AF-A0A9P4UUS1-F1
#
_cell.length_a   1.000
_cell.length_b   1.000
_cell.length_c   1.000
_cell.angle_alpha   90.00
_cell.angle_beta   90.00
_cell.angle_gamma   90.00
#
_symmetry.space_group_name_H-M   'P 1'
#
loop_
_entity.id
_entity.type
_entity.pdbx_description
1 polymer ?
#
loop_
_entity_poly.entity_id
_entity_poly.type
_entity_poly.pdbx_seq_one_letter_code
_entity_poly.pdbx_strand_id
1 'polypeptide(L)'
;MEKGQNNTHEDYSLKTLLSCQQHSTEETYEYAPLWEDQIRLLCIQYPGTDDRLDCHLRTITSIWKFRHPPVARSRFTHYVALSYAWGPTYPGLSHLTDFIYCDGKRLEVTPNLHQALKRIRQTQQPRRGGDFGLWIDAICIDQNNLEERSIKVQMMAEIYR
;
A
#
# COMPACT_ATOMS: atom_id res chain seq x y z
N MET A 1 -29.49 -14.48 -61.11
CA MET A 1 -28.54 -13.38 -61.29
C MET A 1 -28.99 -12.22 -60.40
N GLU A 2 -28.03 -11.53 -59.78
CA GLU A 2 -28.12 -10.30 -58.96
C GLU A 2 -28.85 -10.45 -57.59
N LYS A 3 -28.16 -10.44 -56.44
CA LYS A 3 -27.36 -9.41 -55.70
C LYS A 3 -28.20 -8.24 -55.14
N GLY A 4 -28.03 -7.99 -53.83
CA GLY A 4 -28.37 -6.74 -53.12
C GLY A 4 -29.01 -6.98 -51.76
N GLN A 5 -28.24 -7.27 -50.69
CA GLN A 5 -27.82 -6.33 -49.62
C GLN A 5 -29.00 -5.82 -48.76
N ASN A 6 -29.25 -6.43 -47.61
CA ASN A 6 -28.76 -6.04 -46.27
C ASN A 6 -29.17 -4.61 -45.85
N ASN A 7 -30.17 -4.50 -44.98
CA ASN A 7 -30.33 -3.33 -44.11
C ASN A 7 -30.71 -3.79 -42.69
N THR A 8 -29.71 -4.15 -41.90
CA THR A 8 -29.78 -4.32 -40.43
C THR A 8 -28.77 -3.37 -39.84
N HIS A 9 -29.10 -2.07 -39.77
CA HIS A 9 -28.14 -1.07 -39.31
C HIS A 9 -28.68 -0.07 -38.29
N GLU A 10 -29.84 -0.33 -37.67
CA GLU A 10 -30.44 0.62 -36.72
C GLU A 10 -30.63 0.11 -35.28
N ASP A 11 -30.12 -1.07 -34.92
CA ASP A 11 -30.28 -1.62 -33.56
C ASP A 11 -28.99 -1.75 -32.74
N TYR A 12 -27.85 -1.29 -33.30
CA TYR A 12 -26.56 -1.29 -32.60
C TYR A 12 -26.25 0.00 -31.85
N SER A 13 -27.09 1.04 -32.00
CA SER A 13 -26.76 2.38 -31.48
C SER A 13 -27.33 2.68 -30.09
N LEU A 14 -28.10 1.77 -29.49
CA LEU A 14 -28.66 1.95 -28.13
C LEU A 14 -28.16 0.94 -27.09
N LYS A 15 -27.34 -0.07 -27.48
CA LYS A 15 -26.64 -0.94 -26.53
C LYS A 15 -25.23 -0.46 -26.15
N THR A 16 -24.71 0.56 -26.81
CA THR A 16 -23.35 1.09 -26.55
C THR A 16 -23.33 2.30 -25.60
N LEU A 17 -24.49 2.75 -25.12
CA LEU A 17 -24.59 3.88 -24.17
C LEU A 17 -24.86 3.46 -22.72
N LEU A 18 -24.59 2.19 -22.38
CA LEU A 18 -24.64 1.67 -21.00
C LEU A 18 -23.30 1.05 -20.55
N SER A 19 -22.17 1.64 -20.93
CA SER A 19 -20.87 1.28 -20.32
C SER A 19 -20.15 2.45 -19.62
N CYS A 20 -20.74 3.64 -19.58
CA CYS A 20 -20.16 4.80 -18.90
C CYS A 20 -20.81 5.05 -17.53
N GLN A 21 -20.86 4.01 -16.71
CA GLN A 21 -20.90 4.14 -15.26
C GLN A 21 -19.88 3.17 -14.69
N GLN A 22 -18.59 3.45 -14.92
CA GLN A 22 -17.58 3.00 -13.99
C GLN A 22 -17.79 3.82 -12.72
N HIS A 23 -18.70 3.35 -11.89
CA HIS A 23 -18.71 3.70 -10.48
C HIS A 23 -17.35 3.21 -9.96
N SER A 24 -16.36 4.10 -9.87
CA SER A 24 -15.11 3.80 -9.20
C SER A 24 -15.46 3.65 -7.71
N THR A 25 -15.92 2.48 -7.32
CA THR A 25 -15.82 2.06 -5.93
C THR A 25 -14.32 2.03 -5.67
N GLU A 26 -13.79 3.07 -5.03
CA GLU A 26 -12.41 3.05 -4.56
C GLU A 26 -12.32 1.96 -3.49
N GLU A 27 -11.99 0.74 -3.93
CA GLU A 27 -11.93 -0.44 -3.08
C GLU A 27 -11.02 -0.20 -1.88
N THR A 28 -11.42 -0.68 -0.72
CA THR A 28 -10.57 -0.70 0.48
C THR A 28 -9.49 -1.76 0.32
N TYR A 29 -8.27 -1.45 0.75
CA TYR A 29 -7.15 -2.39 0.76
C TYR A 29 -7.41 -3.50 1.78
N GLU A 30 -7.15 -4.75 1.37
CA GLU A 30 -7.28 -5.94 2.21
C GLU A 30 -5.90 -6.57 2.43
N TYR A 31 -5.59 -6.89 3.69
CA TYR A 31 -4.31 -7.47 4.05
C TYR A 31 -4.24 -8.95 3.65
N ALA A 32 -3.25 -9.29 2.83
CA ALA A 32 -2.87 -10.69 2.62
C ALA A 32 -2.27 -11.27 3.91
N PRO A 33 -2.60 -12.52 4.30
CA PRO A 33 -2.12 -13.12 5.55
C PRO A 33 -0.58 -13.20 5.59
N LEU A 34 -0.01 -13.04 6.79
CA LEU A 34 1.41 -13.23 7.04
C LEU A 34 1.68 -14.54 7.78
N TRP A 35 2.81 -15.15 7.47
CA TRP A 35 3.38 -16.16 8.35
C TRP A 35 4.09 -15.52 9.54
N GLU A 36 4.35 -16.32 10.57
CA GLU A 36 4.97 -15.88 11.82
C GLU A 36 6.30 -15.15 11.56
N ASP A 37 7.10 -15.63 10.62
CA ASP A 37 8.40 -15.10 10.26
C ASP A 37 8.37 -14.01 9.17
N GLN A 38 7.21 -13.56 8.71
CA GLN A 38 7.11 -12.56 7.65
C GLN A 38 6.79 -11.16 8.18
N ILE A 39 7.25 -10.12 7.49
CA ILE A 39 6.84 -8.74 7.74
C ILE A 39 6.46 -8.08 6.41
N ARG A 40 5.60 -7.06 6.46
CA ARG A 40 5.34 -6.19 5.31
C ARG A 40 6.24 -4.96 5.38
N LEU A 41 6.76 -4.53 4.23
CA LEU A 41 7.41 -3.24 4.07
C LEU A 41 6.58 -2.37 3.14
N LEU A 42 6.26 -1.16 3.60
CA LEU A 42 5.64 -0.12 2.81
C LEU A 42 6.68 0.46 1.85
N CYS A 43 6.35 0.44 0.57
CA CYS A 43 7.16 1.00 -0.51
C CYS A 43 6.36 2.15 -1.14
N ILE A 44 6.80 3.38 -0.96
CA ILE A 44 6.14 4.54 -1.59
C ILE A 44 6.62 4.64 -3.04
N GLN A 45 5.70 4.75 -4.00
CA GLN A 45 6.05 4.88 -5.42
C GLN A 45 6.72 6.23 -5.72
N TYR A 46 7.69 6.21 -6.64
CA TYR A 46 8.38 7.40 -7.15
C TYR A 46 8.59 7.31 -8.67
N PRO A 47 8.47 8.44 -9.42
CA PRO A 47 7.95 9.73 -8.98
C PRO A 47 6.43 9.67 -8.75
N GLY A 48 5.91 10.48 -7.83
CA GLY A 48 4.47 10.56 -7.53
C GLY A 48 3.95 11.99 -7.67
N THR A 49 2.62 12.15 -7.69
CA THR A 49 1.98 13.48 -7.66
C THR A 49 1.89 14.00 -6.23
N ASP A 50 1.87 15.32 -6.04
CA ASP A 50 1.83 15.89 -4.69
C ASP A 50 0.54 15.53 -3.94
N ASP A 51 -0.55 15.24 -4.65
CA ASP A 51 -1.87 15.01 -4.04
C ASP A 51 -2.15 13.54 -3.71
N ARG A 52 -1.52 12.60 -4.42
CA ARG A 52 -1.78 11.16 -4.27
C ARG A 52 -0.53 10.41 -3.82
N LEU A 53 -0.66 9.65 -2.73
CA LEU A 53 0.37 8.74 -2.23
C LEU A 53 0.07 7.30 -2.66
N ASP A 54 0.64 6.89 -3.79
CA ASP A 54 0.61 5.48 -4.21
C ASP A 54 1.76 4.70 -3.57
N CYS A 55 1.44 3.47 -3.14
CA CYS A 55 2.38 2.59 -2.47
C CYS A 55 2.10 1.11 -2.73
N HIS A 56 3.03 0.27 -2.27
CA HIS A 56 2.89 -1.18 -2.23
C HIS A 56 3.27 -1.71 -0.85
N LEU A 57 2.58 -2.75 -0.40
CA LEU A 57 3.06 -3.57 0.72
C LEU A 57 3.77 -4.81 0.17
N ARG A 58 5.06 -4.91 0.46
CA ARG A 58 5.88 -6.06 0.06
C ARG A 58 6.12 -6.96 1.25
N THR A 59 5.61 -8.18 1.17
CA THR A 59 5.91 -9.23 2.16
C THR A 59 7.33 -9.73 1.97
N ILE A 60 8.11 -9.71 3.05
CA ILE A 60 9.43 -10.31 3.11
C ILE A 60 9.51 -11.27 4.29
N THR A 61 10.33 -12.31 4.16
CA THR A 61 10.72 -13.13 5.32
C THR A 61 11.71 -12.33 6.16
N SER A 62 11.51 -12.34 7.47
CA SER A 62 12.35 -11.72 8.49
C SER A 62 13.78 -12.25 8.37
N ILE A 63 14.65 -11.43 7.75
CA ILE A 63 16.01 -11.81 7.37
C ILE A 63 16.92 -12.10 8.58
N TRP A 64 16.56 -11.64 9.78
CA TRP A 64 17.34 -11.80 11.02
C TRP A 64 17.33 -13.23 11.56
N LYS A 65 16.37 -14.07 11.16
CA LYS A 65 16.40 -15.50 11.49
C LYS A 65 17.59 -16.22 10.83
N PHE A 66 18.19 -15.61 9.80
CA PHE A 66 19.36 -16.15 9.15
C PHE A 66 20.63 -15.51 9.71
N ARG A 67 21.43 -16.30 10.43
CA ARG A 67 22.77 -15.92 10.91
C ARG A 67 23.70 -15.45 9.77
N HIS A 68 23.36 -15.81 8.53
CA HIS A 68 23.86 -15.25 7.28
C HIS A 68 22.68 -15.01 6.34
N PRO A 69 22.18 -13.77 6.18
CA PRO A 69 21.08 -13.51 5.26
C PRO A 69 21.52 -13.88 3.83
N PRO A 70 20.72 -14.61 3.06
CA PRO A 70 21.04 -14.89 1.67
C PRO A 70 21.15 -13.56 0.92
N VAL A 71 22.39 -13.15 0.62
CA VAL A 71 22.79 -11.85 0.05
C VAL A 71 22.19 -11.59 -1.35
N ALA A 72 21.41 -12.50 -1.91
CA ALA A 72 21.13 -12.53 -3.34
C ALA A 72 19.72 -12.11 -3.79
N ARG A 73 18.75 -11.81 -2.90
CA ARG A 73 17.34 -11.59 -3.36
C ARG A 73 16.55 -10.45 -2.71
N SER A 74 17.14 -9.67 -1.82
CA SER A 74 16.42 -8.51 -1.28
C SER A 74 16.44 -7.37 -2.31
N ARG A 75 15.28 -7.04 -2.90
CA ARG A 75 15.11 -5.80 -3.70
C ARG A 75 15.27 -4.54 -2.84
N PHE A 76 15.21 -4.71 -1.52
CA PHE A 76 15.47 -3.66 -0.55
C PHE A 76 16.95 -3.62 -0.22
N THR A 77 17.56 -2.47 -0.47
CA THR A 77 18.93 -2.21 0.00
C THR A 77 18.96 -2.05 1.51
N HIS A 78 17.93 -1.43 2.09
CA HIS A 78 17.69 -1.20 3.52
C HIS A 78 16.19 -0.93 3.72
N TYR A 79 15.68 -1.08 4.95
CA TYR A 79 14.41 -0.47 5.34
C TYR A 79 14.58 0.32 6.64
N VAL A 80 13.64 1.22 6.92
CA VAL A 80 13.61 1.99 8.16
C VAL A 80 12.37 1.63 8.95
N ALA A 81 12.55 1.20 10.20
CA ALA A 81 11.45 1.01 11.14
C ALA A 81 11.09 2.34 11.81
N LEU A 82 9.82 2.73 11.74
CA LEU A 82 9.27 3.93 12.33
C LEU A 82 8.14 3.53 13.29
N SER A 83 8.41 3.51 14.60
CA SER A 83 7.35 3.72 15.61
C SER A 83 7.68 5.00 16.34
N TYR A 84 6.90 6.01 16.05
CA TYR A 84 6.66 7.06 17.01
C TYR A 84 5.16 7.25 16.93
N ALA A 85 4.47 7.32 18.07
CA ALA A 85 3.06 7.63 18.11
C ALA A 85 2.86 8.85 17.20
N TRP A 86 2.12 8.70 16.10
CA TRP A 86 1.94 9.71 15.06
C TRP A 86 1.05 10.86 15.57
N GLY A 87 1.37 11.38 16.75
CA GLY A 87 0.69 12.42 17.51
C GLY A 87 -0.62 11.95 18.14
N PRO A 88 -1.03 12.53 19.29
CA PRO A 88 -2.40 12.41 19.73
C PRO A 88 -3.31 12.96 18.64
N THR A 89 -4.36 12.21 18.33
CA THR A 89 -5.55 12.78 17.75
C THR A 89 -6.00 13.91 18.68
N TYR A 90 -5.85 15.16 18.27
CA TYR A 90 -6.38 16.29 19.05
C TYR A 90 -7.84 15.99 19.41
N PRO A 91 -8.34 16.33 20.61
CA PRO A 91 -9.75 16.18 20.93
C PRO A 91 -10.58 16.91 19.87
N GLY A 92 -11.30 16.16 19.02
CA GLY A 92 -12.03 16.68 17.85
C GLY A 92 -11.45 16.31 16.47
N LEU A 93 -10.22 15.80 16.37
CA LEU A 93 -9.60 15.32 15.13
C LEU A 93 -9.40 13.79 15.09
N SER A 94 -9.82 13.04 16.13
CA SER A 94 -9.69 11.56 16.15
C SER A 94 -10.60 10.84 15.17
N HIS A 95 -11.55 11.56 14.57
CA HIS A 95 -12.42 11.06 13.52
C HIS A 95 -11.97 11.45 12.12
N LEU A 96 -10.88 12.24 11.99
CA LEU A 96 -10.33 12.57 10.69
C LEU A 96 -9.42 11.45 10.25
N THR A 97 -9.82 10.80 9.17
CA THR A 97 -9.08 9.74 8.51
C THR A 97 -8.61 10.28 7.16
N ASP A 98 -7.37 9.96 6.81
CA ASP A 98 -6.82 10.25 5.49
C ASP A 98 -6.52 8.92 4.79
N PHE A 99 -6.18 8.95 3.50
CA PHE A 99 -6.00 7.73 2.72
C PHE A 99 -4.72 7.77 1.89
N ILE A 100 -4.04 6.64 1.88
CA ILE A 100 -3.03 6.30 0.87
C ILE A 100 -3.58 5.22 -0.05
N TYR A 101 -2.94 5.02 -1.21
CA TYR A 101 -3.39 4.05 -2.21
C TYR A 101 -2.38 2.90 -2.29
N CYS A 102 -2.70 1.79 -1.64
CA CYS A 102 -1.89 0.58 -1.72
C CYS A 102 -2.42 -0.31 -2.85
N ASP A 103 -1.59 -0.54 -3.87
CA ASP A 103 -1.98 -1.32 -5.06
C ASP A 103 -3.29 -0.82 -5.72
N GLY A 104 -3.49 0.51 -5.71
CA GLY A 104 -4.69 1.16 -6.24
C GLY A 104 -5.90 1.16 -5.31
N LYS A 105 -5.82 0.52 -4.14
CA LYS A 105 -6.89 0.43 -3.13
C LYS A 105 -6.65 1.38 -1.97
N ARG A 106 -7.72 1.92 -1.37
CA ARG A 106 -7.63 2.86 -0.25
C ARG A 106 -7.19 2.16 1.02
N LEU A 107 -6.14 2.67 1.64
CA LEU A 107 -5.72 2.27 2.97
C LEU A 107 -5.84 3.49 3.90
N GLU A 108 -6.64 3.33 4.93
CA GLU A 108 -6.89 4.37 5.93
C GLU A 108 -5.65 4.62 6.79
N VAL A 109 -5.31 5.88 6.99
CA VAL A 109 -4.20 6.33 7.83
C VAL A 109 -4.60 7.56 8.62
N THR A 110 -3.88 7.86 9.70
CA THR A 110 -4.07 9.13 10.41
C THR A 110 -3.54 10.29 9.57
N PRO A 111 -4.10 11.52 9.69
CA PRO A 111 -3.61 12.69 8.95
C PRO A 111 -2.12 12.97 9.19
N ASN A 112 -1.66 12.76 10.44
CA ASN A 112 -0.25 12.94 10.79
C ASN A 112 0.66 11.91 10.09
N LEU A 113 0.20 10.65 10.01
CA LEU A 113 0.91 9.61 9.26
C LEU A 113 0.94 9.94 7.76
N HIS A 114 -0.18 10.38 7.19
CA HIS A 114 -0.24 10.82 5.80
C HIS A 114 0.77 11.94 5.51
N GLN A 115 0.79 13.00 6.33
CA GLN A 115 1.76 14.10 6.20
C GLN A 115 3.22 13.62 6.35
N ALA A 116 3.47 12.72 7.30
CA ALA A 116 4.80 12.14 7.48
C ALA A 116 5.25 11.35 6.24
N LEU A 117 4.38 10.53 5.66
CA LEU A 117 4.66 9.78 4.44
C LEU A 117 4.94 10.72 3.25
N LYS A 118 4.19 11.82 3.10
CA LYS A 118 4.48 12.85 2.08
C LYS A 118 5.89 13.42 2.24
N ARG A 119 6.27 13.77 3.46
CA ARG A 119 7.61 14.30 3.76
C ARG A 119 8.71 13.27 3.52
N ILE A 120 8.47 12.01 3.89
CA ILE A 120 9.42 10.92 3.62
C ILE A 120 9.63 10.75 2.11
N ARG A 121 8.55 10.72 1.32
CA ARG A 121 8.63 10.63 -0.15
C ARG A 121 9.48 11.75 -0.76
N GLN A 122 9.35 12.97 -0.27
CA GLN A 122 10.11 14.13 -0.75
C GLN A 122 11.60 14.10 -0.37
N THR A 123 11.94 13.53 0.80
CA THR A 123 13.28 13.59 1.39
C THR A 123 14.12 12.32 1.19
N GLN A 124 13.49 11.16 1.04
CA GLN A 124 14.13 9.85 0.97
C GLN A 124 13.98 9.22 -0.42
N GLN A 125 14.45 9.94 -1.45
CA GLN A 125 14.50 9.38 -2.81
C GLN A 125 15.48 8.20 -2.87
N PRO A 126 15.12 7.09 -3.56
CA PRO A 126 16.01 5.95 -3.67
C PRO A 126 17.28 6.32 -4.42
N ARG A 127 18.40 6.45 -3.70
CA ARG A 127 19.66 6.97 -4.27
C ARG A 127 20.32 6.06 -5.32
N ARG A 128 19.88 4.80 -5.46
CA ARG A 128 20.56 3.76 -6.26
C ARG A 128 19.61 2.75 -6.95
N GLY A 129 18.40 3.15 -7.32
CA GLY A 129 17.49 2.31 -8.13
C GLY A 129 16.93 1.05 -7.45
N GLY A 130 17.06 0.92 -6.13
CA GLY A 130 16.38 -0.10 -5.32
C GLY A 130 15.15 0.47 -4.60
N ASP A 131 14.29 -0.39 -4.06
CA ASP A 131 13.12 0.05 -3.30
C ASP A 131 13.54 0.57 -1.91
N PHE A 132 12.96 1.69 -1.49
CA PHE A 132 13.10 2.21 -0.12
C PHE A 132 11.94 1.66 0.73
N GLY A 133 12.23 0.70 1.60
CA GLY A 133 11.24 0.07 2.46
C GLY A 133 11.05 0.84 3.77
N LEU A 134 9.80 0.99 4.20
CA LEU A 134 9.42 1.51 5.51
C LEU A 134 8.66 0.42 6.26
N TRP A 135 9.03 0.20 7.52
CA TRP A 135 8.18 -0.56 8.43
C TRP A 135 7.50 0.42 9.38
N ILE A 136 6.18 0.53 9.27
CA ILE A 136 5.33 1.37 10.13
C ILE A 136 4.28 0.45 10.71
N ASP A 137 4.26 0.28 12.03
CA ASP A 137 3.34 -0.62 12.73
C ASP A 137 1.87 -0.41 12.35
N ALA A 138 1.43 0.85 12.23
CA ALA A 138 0.07 1.22 11.84
C ALA A 138 -0.33 0.78 10.41
N ILE A 139 0.63 0.45 9.53
CA ILE A 139 0.40 0.08 8.12
C ILE A 139 0.87 -1.35 7.81
N CYS A 140 1.97 -1.79 8.42
CA CYS A 140 2.62 -3.06 8.08
C CYS A 140 1.99 -4.24 8.85
N ILE A 141 1.22 -3.95 9.90
CA ILE A 141 0.46 -4.90 10.69
C ILE A 141 -1.03 -4.68 10.37
N ASP A 142 -1.75 -5.75 10.09
CA ASP A 142 -3.21 -5.72 10.05
C ASP A 142 -3.74 -5.51 11.48
N GLN A 143 -4.14 -4.27 11.77
CA GLN A 143 -4.61 -3.87 13.10
C GLN A 143 -5.94 -4.54 13.49
N ASN A 144 -6.70 -5.06 12.51
CA ASN A 144 -7.97 -5.76 12.74
C ASN A 144 -7.74 -7.26 13.02
N ASN A 145 -6.56 -7.78 12.73
CA ASN A 145 -6.18 -9.17 13.02
C ASN A 145 -5.39 -9.24 14.34
N LEU A 146 -6.07 -9.60 15.42
CA LEU A 146 -5.47 -9.67 16.77
C LEU A 146 -4.34 -10.70 16.89
N GLU A 147 -4.43 -11.81 16.15
CA GLU A 147 -3.40 -12.87 16.15
C GLU A 147 -2.13 -12.34 15.48
N GLU A 148 -2.28 -11.75 14.28
CA GLU A 148 -1.16 -11.12 13.56
C GLU A 148 -0.52 -10.04 14.43
N ARG A 149 -1.33 -9.14 15.00
CA ARG A 149 -0.85 -8.05 15.85
C ARG A 149 -0.05 -8.56 17.03
N SER A 150 -0.53 -9.60 17.71
CA SER A 150 0.16 -10.19 18.86
C SER A 150 1.53 -10.76 18.46
N ILE A 151 1.60 -11.48 17.34
CA ILE A 151 2.85 -12.03 16.81
C ILE A 151 3.83 -10.91 16.44
N LYS A 152 3.38 -9.88 15.72
CA LYS A 152 4.29 -8.79 15.25
C LYS A 152 4.75 -7.88 16.37
N VAL A 153 3.93 -7.67 17.40
CA VAL A 153 4.35 -6.95 18.61
C VAL A 153 5.48 -7.69 19.33
N GLN A 154 5.42 -9.02 19.43
CA GLN A 154 6.51 -9.81 20.01
C GLN A 154 7.82 -9.70 19.22
N MET A 155 7.72 -9.49 17.90
CA MET A 155 8.87 -9.35 17.01
C MET A 155 9.46 -7.92 16.94
N MET A 156 8.85 -6.92 17.58
CA MET A 156 9.28 -5.51 17.42
C MET A 156 10.78 -5.33 17.71
N ALA A 157 11.30 -5.94 18.79
CA ALA A 157 12.71 -5.83 19.14
C ALA A 157 13.68 -6.34 18.05
N GLU A 158 13.22 -7.20 17.14
CA GLU A 158 13.99 -7.68 15.99
C GLU A 158 13.82 -6.77 14.78
N ILE A 159 12.64 -6.19 14.60
CA ILE A 159 12.30 -5.31 13.47
C ILE A 159 13.02 -3.95 13.54
N TYR A 160 13.35 -3.47 14.74
CA TYR A 160 14.06 -2.19 14.93
C TYR A 160 15.59 -2.27 14.81
N ARG A 161 16.17 -3.44 14.49
CA ARG A 161 17.63 -3.60 14.35
C ARG A 161 18.13 -3.14 12.99
#